data_AF-A0A7C5CE95-F1
#
_entry.id   AF-A0A7C5CE95-F1
#
_cell.length_a   1.000
_cell.length_b   1.000
_cell.length_c   1.000
_cell.angle_alpha   90.00
_cell.angle_beta   90.00
_cell.angle_gamma   90.00
#
_symmetry.space_group_name_H-M   'P 1'
#
loop_
_entity.id
_entity.type
_entity.pdbx_description
1 polymer ?
#
loop_
_entity_poly.entity_id
_entity_poly.type
_entity_poly.pdbx_seq_one_letter_code
_entity_poly.pdbx_strand_id
1 'polypeptide(L)' 'MFVAYKYKLYQTKKLKYIHNKIDISGIIYNHCIALHKRYYRIYKKHLNLFQLQKHLTKLKKLAKYAYW' A
#
# COMPACT_ATOMS: atom_id res chain seq x y z
N MET A 1 -3.14 24.66 -15.73
CA MET A 1 -4.22 24.66 -14.74
C MET A 1 -4.94 23.32 -14.83
N PHE A 2 -4.78 22.41 -13.85
CA PHE A 2 -5.46 21.12 -13.84
C PHE A 2 -6.94 21.33 -13.53
N VAL A 3 -7.82 21.08 -14.49
CA VAL A 3 -9.26 21.11 -14.27
C VAL A 3 -9.66 19.80 -13.59
N ALA A 4 -9.71 19.81 -12.26
CA ALA A 4 -10.31 18.70 -11.51
C ALA A 4 -11.84 18.87 -11.55
N TYR A 5 -12.53 17.97 -12.24
CA TYR A 5 -14.00 17.92 -12.21
C TYR A 5 -14.47 17.66 -10.77
N LYS A 6 -15.06 18.69 -10.14
CA LYS A 6 -15.69 18.59 -8.83
C LYS A 6 -17.05 17.90 -8.96
N TYR A 7 -17.06 16.58 -9.11
CA TYR A 7 -18.29 15.80 -8.97
C TYR A 7 -18.73 15.83 -7.50
N LYS A 8 -19.99 16.18 -7.24
CA LYS A 8 -20.60 16.04 -5.90
C LYS A 8 -20.71 14.55 -5.60
N LEU A 9 -19.75 14.00 -4.86
CA LEU A 9 -19.70 12.60 -4.50
C LEU A 9 -20.75 12.32 -3.42
N TYR A 10 -21.91 11.82 -3.83
CA TYR A 10 -22.92 11.33 -2.90
C TYR A 10 -22.36 10.14 -2.11
N GLN A 11 -22.57 10.14 -0.79
CA GLN A 11 -22.14 9.05 0.08
C GLN A 11 -22.88 7.76 -0.30
N THR A 12 -22.21 6.92 -1.06
CA THR A 12 -22.74 5.65 -1.57
C THR A 12 -21.84 4.50 -1.12
N LYS A 13 -22.40 3.28 -1.04
CA LYS A 13 -21.64 2.08 -0.68
C LYS A 13 -20.41 1.86 -1.59
N LYS A 14 -20.52 2.25 -2.86
CA LYS A 14 -19.43 2.19 -3.85
C LYS A 14 -18.26 3.11 -3.50
N LEU A 15 -18.55 4.32 -3.03
CA LEU A 15 -17.53 5.28 -2.62
C LEU A 15 -16.74 4.79 -1.39
N LYS A 16 -17.43 4.21 -0.41
CA LYS A 16 -16.79 3.59 0.77
C LYS A 16 -15.80 2.49 0.37
N TYR A 17 -16.16 1.66 -0.62
CA TYR A 17 -15.28 0.62 -1.14
C TYR A 17 -14.04 1.18 -1.85
N ILE A 18 -14.20 2.27 -2.61
CA ILE A 18 -13.08 2.96 -3.26
C ILE A 18 -12.13 3.55 -2.21
N HIS A 19 -12.65 4.26 -1.20
CA HIS A 19 -11.82 4.79 -0.12
C HIS A 19 -11.07 3.67 0.61
N ASN A 20 -11.76 2.58 0.95
CA ASN A 20 -11.12 1.44 1.60
C ASN A 20 -9.98 0.85 0.76
N LYS A 21 -10.14 0.76 -0.57
CA LYS A 21 -9.04 0.32 -1.47
C LYS A 21 -7.85 1.28 -1.46
N ILE A 22 -8.11 2.59 -1.45
CA ILE A 22 -7.06 3.62 -1.38
C ILE A 22 -6.33 3.50 -0.05
N ASP A 23 -7.05 3.35 1.06
CA ASP A 23 -6.49 3.22 2.39
C ASP A 23 -5.60 1.96 2.49
N ILE A 24 -6.10 0.80 2.04
CA ILE A 24 -5.33 -0.46 1.99
C ILE A 24 -4.06 -0.27 1.16
N SER A 25 -4.16 0.34 -0.02
CA SER A 25 -3.01 0.61 -0.89
C SER A 25 -1.98 1.51 -0.20
N GLY A 26 -2.42 2.53 0.54
CA GLY A 26 -1.57 3.41 1.34
C GLY A 26 -0.84 2.66 2.47
N ILE A 27 -1.54 1.77 3.16
CA ILE A 27 -0.94 0.95 4.24
C ILE A 27 0.14 0.01 3.67
N ILE A 28 -0.11 -0.61 2.50
CA ILE A 28 0.87 -1.45 1.80
C ILE A 28 2.10 -0.63 1.40
N TYR A 29 1.89 0.56 0.82
CA TYR A 29 2.98 1.44 0.40
C TYR A 29 3.85 1.88 1.59
N ASN A 30 3.22 2.29 2.69
CA ASN A 30 3.91 2.68 3.92
C ASN A 30 4.75 1.53 4.50
N HIS A 31 4.24 0.31 4.45
CA HIS A 31 4.97 -0.87 4.89
C HIS A 31 6.23 -1.11 4.03
N CYS A 32 6.10 -1.02 2.70
CA CYS A 32 7.24 -1.14 1.79
C CYS A 32 8.31 -0.08 2.10
N ILE A 33 7.92 1.18 2.34
CA ILE A 33 8.87 2.24 2.72
C ILE A 33 9.57 1.90 4.04
N ALA A 34 8.83 1.48 5.06
CA ALA A 34 9.40 1.13 6.36
C ALA A 34 10.42 -0.01 6.22
N LEU A 35 10.11 -1.01 5.40
CA LEU A 35 11.01 -2.13 5.10
C LEU A 35 12.27 -1.65 4.38
N HIS A 36 12.15 -0.82 3.36
CA HIS A 36 13.31 -0.23 2.67
C HIS A 36 14.19 0.59 3.61
N LYS A 37 13.60 1.44 4.46
CA LYS A 37 14.34 2.23 5.45
C LYS A 37 15.08 1.33 6.44
N ARG A 38 14.43 0.28 6.95
CA ARG A 38 15.05 -0.69 7.86
C ARG A 38 16.20 -1.44 7.18
N TYR A 39 16.00 -1.91 5.96
CA TYR A 39 17.01 -2.64 5.20
C TYR A 39 18.24 -1.77 4.92
N TYR A 40 18.02 -0.51 4.54
CA TYR A 40 19.09 0.45 4.32
C TYR A 40 19.86 0.78 5.61
N ARG A 41 19.20 0.87 6.77
CA ARG A 41 19.88 1.09 8.06
C ARG A 41 20.87 -0.02 8.41
N ILE A 42 20.52 -1.28 8.12
CA ILE A 42 21.31 -2.45 8.47
C ILE A 42 22.41 -2.71 7.42
N TYR A 43 22.05 -2.70 6.13
CA TYR A 43 22.93 -3.16 5.05
C TYR A 43 23.50 -2.03 4.19
N LYS A 44 23.04 -0.78 4.38
CA LYS A 44 23.41 0.41 3.58
C LYS A 44 23.22 0.23 2.07
N LYS A 45 22.32 -0.68 1.68
CA LYS A 45 21.99 -1.05 0.30
C LYS A 45 20.49 -0.96 0.07
N HIS A 46 20.09 -0.80 -1.19
CA HIS A 46 18.69 -0.85 -1.59
C HIS A 46 18.24 -2.30 -1.74
N LEU A 47 17.00 -2.58 -1.33
CA LEU A 47 16.40 -3.91 -1.44
C LEU A 47 15.96 -4.17 -2.88
N ASN A 48 16.25 -5.37 -3.40
CA ASN A 48 15.88 -5.75 -4.76
C ASN A 48 14.35 -5.91 -4.89
N LEU A 49 13.78 -5.47 -6.02
CA LEU A 49 12.34 -5.53 -6.30
C LEU A 49 11.78 -6.96 -6.15
N PHE A 50 12.48 -7.97 -6.67
CA PHE A 50 12.05 -9.37 -6.57
C PHE A 50 11.98 -9.86 -5.12
N GLN A 51 12.89 -9.40 -4.26
CA GLN A 51 12.86 -9.72 -2.84
C GLN A 51 11.67 -9.06 -2.14
N LEU A 52 11.34 -7.82 -2.51
CA LEU A 52 10.17 -7.12 -1.99
C LEU A 52 8.87 -7.84 -2.39
N GLN A 53 8.74 -8.23 -3.65
CA GLN A 53 7.57 -8.96 -4.15
C GLN A 53 7.41 -10.32 -3.45
N LYS A 54 8.52 -11.06 -3.27
CA LYS A 54 8.51 -12.33 -2.51
C LYS A 54 8.13 -12.12 -1.04
N HIS A 55 8.54 -10.99 -0.45
CA HIS A 55 8.15 -10.65 0.92
C HIS A 55 6.64 -10.35 1.01
N LEU A 56 6.11 -9.53 0.11
CA LEU A 56 4.68 -9.19 0.06
C LEU A 56 3.79 -10.42 -0.14
N THR A 57 4.18 -11.33 -1.04
CA THR A 57 3.42 -12.58 -1.26
C THR A 57 3.42 -13.50 -0.05
N LYS A 58 4.47 -13.50 0.79
CA LYS A 58 4.47 -14.20 2.08
C LYS A 58 3.55 -13.52 3.09
N LEU A 59 3.57 -12.19 3.16
CA LEU A 59 2.70 -11.45 4.09
C LEU A 59 1.22 -11.68 3.80
N LYS A 60 0.83 -11.71 2.53
CA LYS A 60 -0.55 -12.00 2.10
C LYS A 60 -1.09 -13.35 2.59
N LYS A 61 -0.21 -14.32 2.89
CA LYS A 61 -0.63 -15.64 3.40
C LYS A 61 -0.92 -15.65 4.91
N LEU A 62 -0.53 -14.60 5.63
CA LEU A 62 -0.73 -14.52 7.07
C LEU A 62 -2.13 -13.98 7.37
N ALA A 63 -2.86 -14.62 8.28
CA ALA A 63 -4.20 -14.18 8.72
C ALA A 63 -4.23 -12.72 9.18
N LYS A 64 -3.12 -12.23 9.76
CA LYS A 64 -2.96 -10.83 10.18
C LYS A 64 -3.11 -9.84 9.03
N TYR A 65 -2.75 -10.20 7.81
CA TYR A 65 -2.83 -9.34 6.62
C TYR A 65 -3.94 -9.78 5.66
N ALA A 66 -4.94 -10.53 6.13
CA ALA A 66 -6.05 -10.98 5.29
C ALA A 66 -6.90 -9.81 4.73
N TYR A 67 -6.77 -8.61 5.31
CA TYR A 67 -7.43 -7.39 4.84
C TYR A 67 -6.65 -6.63 3.76
N TRP A 68 -5.44 -7.08 3.40
CA TRP A 68 -4.60 -6.57 2.30
C TRP A 68 -4.75 -7.37 1.01
#